data_AF-A0A6A8AXT4-F1
#
_entry.id   AF-A0A6A8AXT4-F1
#
_cell.length_a   1.000
_cell.length_b   1.000
_cell.length_c   1.000
_cell.angle_alpha   90.00
_cell.angle_beta   90.00
_cell.angle_gamma   90.00
#
_symmetry.space_group_name_H-M   'P 1'
#
loop_
_entity.id
_entity.type
_entity.pdbx_description
1 polymer ?
#
loop_
_entity_poly.entity_id
_entity_poly.type
_entity_poly.pdbx_seq_one_letter_code
_entity_poly.pdbx_strand_id
1 'polypeptide(L)' 'MSNESGESEHLFNIIKERYGERLSDDELAEVKKGVEKIVEAAEKLREIRLENGDEPFFVFKPYRGDE' A
#
# COMPACT_ATOMS: atom_id res chain seq x y z
N MET A 1 4.83 -18.64 -10.84
CA MET A 1 3.50 -18.56 -10.22
C MET A 1 3.55 -17.34 -9.33
N SER A 2 3.09 -16.20 -9.84
CA SER A 2 3.30 -14.89 -9.22
C SER A 2 2.71 -14.85 -7.81
N ASN A 3 3.47 -14.33 -6.85
CA ASN A 3 3.00 -14.06 -5.49
C ASN A 3 1.92 -12.94 -5.44
N GLU A 4 1.63 -12.30 -6.57
CA GLU A 4 0.63 -11.24 -6.79
C GLU A 4 -0.76 -11.58 -6.22
N SER A 5 -1.24 -12.80 -6.47
CA SER A 5 -2.54 -13.25 -5.95
C SER A 5 -2.51 -13.42 -4.42
N GLY A 6 -1.35 -13.70 -3.83
CA GLY A 6 -1.21 -13.91 -2.39
C GLY A 6 -1.11 -12.60 -1.60
N GLU A 7 -0.34 -11.62 -2.09
CA GLU A 7 -0.21 -10.31 -1.43
C GLU A 7 -1.54 -9.55 -1.45
N SER A 8 -2.17 -9.44 -2.62
CA SER A 8 -3.46 -8.75 -2.77
C SER A 8 -4.58 -9.41 -1.94
N GLU A 9 -4.66 -10.74 -1.93
CA GLU A 9 -5.63 -11.48 -1.12
C GLU A 9 -5.40 -11.29 0.39
N HIS A 10 -4.13 -11.36 0.83
CA HIS A 10 -3.79 -11.12 2.23
C HIS A 10 -4.17 -9.70 2.69
N LEU A 11 -3.82 -8.69 1.89
CA LEU A 11 -4.15 -7.29 2.20
C LEU A 11 -5.67 -7.03 2.17
N PHE A 12 -6.39 -7.64 1.21
CA PHE A 12 -7.84 -7.56 1.17
C PHE A 12 -8.48 -8.19 2.42
N ASN A 13 -7.96 -9.33 2.89
CA ASN A 13 -8.46 -9.98 4.10
C ASN A 13 -8.28 -9.12 5.35
N ILE A 14 -7.15 -8.39 5.48
CA ILE A 14 -6.94 -7.41 6.56
C ILE A 14 -7.98 -6.30 6.50
N ILE A 15 -8.28 -5.78 5.30
CA ILE A 15 -9.28 -4.72 5.11
C ILE A 15 -10.67 -5.24 5.46
N LYS A 16 -11.03 -6.44 5.01
CA LYS A 16 -12.31 -7.08 5.29
C LYS A 16 -12.50 -7.33 6.79
N GLU A 17 -11.46 -7.77 7.50
CA GLU A 17 -11.49 -7.98 8.95
C GLU A 17 -11.73 -6.66 9.70
N ARG A 18 -11.09 -5.56 9.27
CA ARG A 18 -11.17 -4.26 9.96
C ARG A 18 -12.42 -3.45 9.63
N TYR A 19 -12.92 -3.58 8.41
CA TYR A 19 -13.92 -2.65 7.86
C TYR A 19 -15.08 -3.34 7.14
N GLY A 20 -15.07 -4.66 6.98
CA GLY A 20 -16.07 -5.39 6.20
C GLY A 20 -17.49 -5.24 6.72
N GLU A 21 -17.69 -5.09 8.03
CA GLU A 21 -19.03 -4.85 8.62
C GLU A 21 -19.66 -3.52 8.20
N ARG A 22 -18.89 -2.59 7.63
CA ARG A 22 -19.34 -1.26 7.20
C ARG A 22 -19.62 -1.18 5.70
N LEU A 23 -19.41 -2.27 4.97
CA LEU A 23 -19.46 -2.32 3.52
C LEU A 23 -20.45 -3.40 3.09
N SER A 24 -21.21 -3.10 2.04
CA SER A 24 -21.96 -4.11 1.31
C SER A 24 -21.02 -5.06 0.54
N ASP A 25 -21.55 -6.18 0.09
CA ASP A 25 -20.79 -7.15 -0.70
C ASP A 25 -20.27 -6.55 -2.01
N ASP A 26 -21.06 -5.67 -2.65
CA ASP A 26 -20.66 -4.97 -3.88
C ASP A 26 -19.51 -3.98 -3.62
N GLU A 27 -19.57 -3.23 -2.51
CA GLU A 27 -18.48 -2.33 -2.12
C GLU A 27 -17.22 -3.11 -1.75
N LEU A 28 -17.36 -4.26 -1.07
CA LEU A 28 -16.24 -5.16 -0.79
C LEU A 28 -15.59 -5.70 -2.07
N ALA A 29 -16.39 -6.02 -3.09
CA ALA A 29 -15.89 -6.45 -4.39
C ALA A 29 -15.08 -5.33 -5.08
N GLU A 30 -15.53 -4.08 -5.01
CA GLU A 30 -14.77 -2.94 -5.54
C GLU A 30 -13.50 -2.66 -4.74
N VAL A 31 -13.54 -2.80 -3.41
CA VAL A 31 -12.33 -2.70 -2.57
C VAL A 31 -11.31 -3.76 -2.97
N LYS A 32 -11.73 -5.00 -3.22
CA LYS A 32 -10.82 -6.06 -3.68
C LYS A 32 -10.10 -5.67 -4.98
N LYS A 33 -10.84 -5.17 -5.98
CA LYS A 33 -10.26 -4.68 -7.24
C LYS A 33 -9.30 -3.51 -7.01
N GLY A 34 -9.61 -2.63 -6.06
CA GLY A 34 -8.74 -1.52 -5.67
C GLY A 34 -7.41 -2.00 -5.08
N VAL A 35 -7.47 -2.99 -4.19
CA VAL A 35 -6.27 -3.60 -3.59
C VAL A 35 -5.38 -4.24 -4.65
N GLU A 36 -5.96 -5.01 -5.58
CA GLU A 36 -5.22 -5.63 -6.69
C GLU A 36 -4.43 -4.59 -7.50
N LYS A 37 -5.08 -3.47 -7.87
CA LYS A 37 -4.43 -2.36 -8.60
C LYS A 37 -3.31 -1.67 -7.81
N ILE A 38 -3.50 -1.49 -6.50
CA ILE A 38 -2.47 -0.88 -5.63
C ILE A 38 -1.25 -1.79 -5.53
N VAL A 39 -1.46 -3.11 -5.41
CA VAL A 39 -0.36 -4.09 -5.37
C VAL A 39 0.41 -4.08 -6.69
N GLU A 40 -0.27 -4.09 -7.84
CA GLU A 40 0.37 -3.98 -9.15
C GLU A 40 1.21 -2.69 -9.27
N ALA A 41 0.68 -1.55 -8.84
CA ALA A 41 1.42 -0.30 -8.84
C ALA A 41 2.64 -0.34 -7.89
N ALA A 42 2.49 -0.94 -6.70
CA ALA A 42 3.57 -1.10 -5.73
C ALA A 42 4.69 -2.00 -6.27
N GLU A 43 4.37 -3.05 -7.02
CA GLU A 43 5.36 -3.89 -7.70
C GLU A 43 6.21 -3.09 -8.68
N LYS A 44 5.57 -2.24 -9.49
CA LYS A 44 6.30 -1.36 -10.41
C LYS A 44 7.19 -0.35 -9.70
N LEU A 45 6.77 0.16 -8.54
CA LEU A 45 7.63 1.02 -7.71
C LEU A 45 8.82 0.25 -7.12
N ARG A 46 8.63 -1.02 -6.73
CA ARG A 46 9.70 -1.89 -6.18
C ARG A 46 10.76 -2.28 -7.22
N GLU A 47 10.48 -2.16 -8.51
CA GLU A 47 11.47 -2.35 -9.58
C GLU A 47 12.53 -1.22 -9.62
N ILE A 48 12.26 -0.07 -8.99
CA ILE A 48 13.20 1.06 -8.93
C ILE A 48 14.26 0.78 -7.86
N ARG A 49 15.52 0.67 -8.30
CA ARG A 49 16.66 0.50 -7.40
C ARG A 49 16.96 1.81 -6.69
N LEU A 50 16.94 1.77 -5.36
CA LEU A 50 17.40 2.85 -4.50
C LEU A 50 18.82 2.55 -4.01
N GLU A 51 19.66 3.59 -3.94
CA GLU A 51 20.92 3.59 -3.22
C GLU A 51 20.69 3.97 -1.75
N ASN A 52 21.59 3.56 -0.84
CA ASN A 52 21.46 3.88 0.59
C ASN A 52 21.42 5.39 0.89
N GLY A 53 21.89 6.23 -0.06
CA GLY A 53 21.86 7.69 0.06
C GLY A 53 20.60 8.35 -0.50
N ASP A 54 19.67 7.59 -1.10
CA ASP A 54 18.42 8.14 -1.63
C ASP A 54 17.50 8.52 -0.47
N GLU A 55 17.43 9.81 -0.18
CA GLU A 55 16.58 10.35 0.87
C GLU A 55 15.10 10.35 0.45
N PRO A 56 14.15 10.20 1.40
CA PRO A 56 12.75 10.46 1.15
C PRO A 56 12.53 11.87 0.61
N PHE A 57 11.51 12.05 -0.24
CA PHE A 57 11.13 13.37 -0.80
C PHE A 57 10.95 14.45 0.28
N PHE A 58 10.47 14.06 1.46
CA PHE A 58 10.36 14.93 2.61
C PHE A 58 10.93 14.26 3.86
N VAL A 59 11.92 14.90 4.45
CA VAL A 59 12.45 14.56 5.78
C VAL A 59 11.97 15.62 6.76
N PHE A 60 11.14 15.23 7.72
CA PHE A 60 10.70 16.12 8.77
C PHE A 60 11.90 16.62 9.58
N LYS A 61 12.09 17.94 9.61
CA LYS A 61 13.09 18.59 10.46
C LYS A 61 12.35 19.30 11.59
N PRO A 62 12.42 18.82 12.84
CA PRO A 62 11.83 19.53 13.96
C PRO A 62 12.50 20.91 14.09
N TYR A 63 11.70 21.94 14.31
CA TYR A 63 12.20 23.27 14.60
C TYR A 63 13.01 23.25 15.90
N ARG A 64 14.26 23.72 15.87
CA ARG A 64 15.17 23.75 17.03
C ARG A 64 15.45 25.13 17.59
N GLY A 65 14.95 26.20 16.98
CA GLY A 65 15.12 27.57 17.49
C GLY A 65 16.50 28.18 17.27
N ASP A 66 17.40 27.49 16.58
CA ASP A 66 18.74 28.01 16.28
C ASP A 66 18.77 28.61 14.86
N GLU A 67 19.03 29.91 14.80
CA GLU A 67 19.71 30.60 13.68
C GLU A 67 21.23 30.41 13.80
#